data_AF-Q9Z5R2-F1
#
_entry.id   AF-Q9Z5R2-F1
#
_cell.length_a   1.000
_cell.length_b   1.000
_cell.length_c   1.000
_cell.angle_alpha   90.00
_cell.angle_beta   90.00
_cell.angle_gamma   90.00
#
_symmetry.space_group_name_H-M   'P 1'
#
loop_
_entity.id
_entity.type
_entity.pdbx_description
1 polymer ?
#
loop_
_entity_poly.entity_id
_entity_poly.type
_entity_poly.pdbx_seq_one_letter_code
_entity_poly.pdbx_strand_id
1 'polypeptide(L)'
;YTWLRSLMGRYVNFEKATEDALRFTCTHPGLSLDDETHQRLSDAYLHLTPYADTADAVRRLKAAGLPLGIISNGSHCSIEQVVTNSEMNWAFDQLISVEDVQVFKPDSRVYSLAEKRMGFPKENILF
;
A
#
# COMPACT_ATOMS: atom_id res chain seq x y z
N TYR A 1 11.52 -2.56 -8.59
CA TYR A 1 11.44 -3.62 -7.56
C TYR A 1 10.17 -4.43 -7.69
N THR A 2 9.01 -3.85 -7.39
CA THR A 2 7.71 -4.54 -7.44
C THR A 2 7.37 -5.10 -8.83
N TRP A 3 7.39 -4.29 -9.89
CA TRP A 3 7.07 -4.75 -11.26
C TRP A 3 7.98 -5.89 -11.74
N LEU A 4 9.31 -5.72 -11.61
CA LEU A 4 10.27 -6.76 -11.98
C LEU A 4 10.03 -8.04 -11.20
N ARG A 5 9.78 -7.95 -9.89
CA ARG A 5 9.51 -9.12 -9.06
C ARG A 5 8.24 -9.86 -9.49
N SER A 6 7.19 -9.14 -9.86
CA SER A 6 5.97 -9.76 -10.40
C SER A 6 6.21 -10.41 -11.76
N LEU A 7 6.89 -9.73 -12.68
CA LEU A 7 7.23 -10.28 -14.00
C LEU A 7 8.16 -11.50 -13.93
N MET A 8 9.04 -11.56 -12.94
CA MET A 8 9.93 -12.69 -12.69
C MET A 8 9.30 -13.83 -11.87
N GLY A 9 8.07 -13.66 -11.35
CA GLY A 9 7.45 -14.62 -10.44
C GLY A 9 8.20 -14.78 -9.10
N ARG A 10 8.82 -13.70 -8.60
CA ARG A 10 9.64 -13.66 -7.38
C ARG A 10 9.11 -12.64 -6.37
N TYR A 11 7.84 -12.84 -5.99
CA TYR A 11 7.17 -11.99 -5.01
C TYR A 11 7.93 -11.98 -3.67
N VAL A 12 7.93 -10.80 -3.06
CA VAL A 12 8.24 -10.53 -1.65
C VAL A 12 7.24 -9.49 -1.18
N ASN A 13 7.03 -9.34 0.13
CA ASN A 13 6.16 -8.29 0.65
C ASN A 13 6.71 -6.87 0.36
N PHE A 14 5.87 -5.87 0.56
CA PHE A 14 6.19 -4.50 0.14
C PHE A 14 7.30 -3.87 0.99
N GLU A 15 7.38 -4.23 2.26
CA GLU A 15 8.44 -3.82 3.17
C GLU A 15 9.79 -4.29 2.62
N LYS A 16 9.90 -5.57 2.24
CA LYS A 16 11.14 -6.07 1.66
C LYS A 16 11.48 -5.40 0.32
N ALA A 17 10.48 -5.15 -0.52
CA ALA A 17 10.69 -4.41 -1.76
C ALA A 17 11.16 -2.96 -1.51
N THR A 18 10.70 -2.34 -0.43
CA THR A 18 11.06 -0.99 0.01
C THR A 18 12.49 -0.94 0.55
N GLU A 19 12.86 -1.89 1.42
CA GLU A 19 14.23 -2.05 1.93
C GLU A 19 15.24 -2.27 0.80
N ASP A 20 14.93 -3.17 -0.14
CA ASP A 20 15.81 -3.46 -1.27
C ASP A 20 16.00 -2.21 -2.15
N ALA A 21 14.92 -1.43 -2.35
CA ALA A 21 14.96 -0.17 -3.08
C ALA A 21 15.80 0.89 -2.36
N LEU A 22 15.66 1.01 -1.04
CA LEU A 22 16.43 1.92 -0.21
C LEU A 22 17.92 1.58 -0.28
N ARG A 23 18.29 0.30 -0.08
CA ARG A 23 19.69 -0.16 -0.17
C ARG A 23 20.30 0.16 -1.52
N PHE A 24 19.59 -0.07 -2.62
CA PHE A 24 20.06 0.31 -3.94
C PHE A 24 20.24 1.82 -4.09
N THR A 25 19.28 2.61 -3.60
CA THR A 25 19.29 4.06 -3.68
C THR A 25 20.48 4.67 -2.93
N CYS A 26 20.88 4.09 -1.81
CA CYS A 26 22.07 4.52 -1.07
C CYS A 26 23.38 4.02 -1.71
N THR A 27 23.43 2.76 -2.14
CA THR A 27 24.65 2.17 -2.70
C THR A 27 25.05 2.77 -4.04
N HIS A 28 24.09 3.16 -4.88
CA HIS A 28 24.38 3.73 -6.21
C HIS A 28 25.24 5.02 -6.18
N PRO A 29 24.95 6.02 -5.33
CA PRO A 29 25.82 7.18 -5.12
C PRO A 29 26.96 6.95 -4.10
N GLY A 30 27.10 5.75 -3.53
CA GLY A 30 28.12 5.44 -2.52
C GLY A 30 27.83 6.00 -1.12
N LEU A 31 26.56 6.20 -0.77
CA LEU A 31 26.14 6.63 0.57
C LEU A 31 26.19 5.44 1.54
N SER A 32 26.80 5.65 2.71
CA SER A 32 26.76 4.68 3.81
C SER A 32 25.35 4.55 4.37
N LEU A 33 24.93 3.31 4.62
CA LEU A 33 23.64 3.01 5.23
C LEU A 33 23.86 1.98 6.34
N ASP A 34 24.04 2.49 7.57
CA ASP A 34 24.07 1.64 8.77
C ASP A 34 22.68 1.07 9.10
N ASP A 35 22.65 0.07 9.98
CA ASP A 35 21.42 -0.65 10.29
C ASP A 35 20.37 0.24 10.99
N GLU A 36 20.79 1.19 11.82
CA GLU A 36 19.89 2.12 12.51
C GLU A 36 19.21 3.07 11.51
N THR A 37 19.98 3.64 10.59
CA THR A 37 19.49 4.53 9.53
C THR A 37 18.63 3.75 8.53
N HIS A 38 19.03 2.53 8.17
CA HIS A 38 18.23 1.64 7.34
C HIS A 38 16.86 1.41 7.97
N GLN A 39 16.83 1.02 9.25
CA GLN A 39 15.59 0.75 9.96
C GLN A 39 14.71 2.00 10.03
N ARG A 40 15.27 3.13 10.47
CA ARG A 40 14.55 4.41 10.58
C ARG A 40 13.95 4.88 9.25
N LEU A 41 14.68 4.73 8.15
CA LEU A 41 14.19 5.14 6.82
C LEU A 41 13.16 4.16 6.26
N SER A 42 13.29 2.86 6.53
CA SER A 42 12.27 1.87 6.17
C SER A 42 10.99 2.08 6.98
N ASP A 43 11.09 2.36 8.28
CA ASP A 43 9.94 2.62 9.16
C ASP A 43 9.22 3.93 8.82
N ALA A 44 9.90 4.89 8.20
CA ALA A 44 9.26 6.12 7.74
C ALA A 44 8.12 5.85 6.73
N TYR A 45 8.19 4.76 5.96
CA TYR A 45 7.11 4.34 5.06
C TYR A 45 5.84 3.89 5.80
N LEU A 46 5.94 3.53 7.08
CA LEU A 46 4.79 3.15 7.93
C LEU A 46 4.12 4.36 8.58
N HIS A 47 4.73 5.56 8.46
CA HIS A 47 4.30 6.80 9.11
C HIS A 47 4.01 7.91 8.09
N LEU A 48 3.53 7.53 6.90
CA LEU A 48 3.19 8.49 5.86
C LEU A 48 2.02 9.37 6.30
N THR A 49 2.20 10.68 6.19
CA THR A 49 1.13 11.64 6.48
C THR A 49 0.13 11.69 5.32
N PRO A 50 -1.19 11.58 5.57
CA PRO A 50 -2.20 11.81 4.54
C PRO A 50 -2.11 13.23 3.98
N TYR A 51 -2.60 13.43 2.75
CA TYR A 51 -2.79 14.79 2.24
C TYR A 51 -3.83 15.55 3.09
N ALA A 52 -3.67 16.86 3.21
CA ALA A 52 -4.45 17.70 4.13
C ALA A 52 -5.98 17.61 3.91
N ASP A 53 -6.41 17.34 2.68
CA ASP A 53 -7.81 17.22 2.26
C ASP A 53 -8.37 15.79 2.34
N THR A 54 -7.52 14.78 2.60
CA THR A 54 -7.90 13.35 2.56
C THR A 54 -9.02 13.03 3.55
N ALA A 55 -8.88 13.48 4.80
CA ALA A 55 -9.87 13.18 5.84
C ALA A 55 -11.25 13.77 5.50
N ASP A 56 -11.30 15.00 5.00
CA ASP A 56 -12.55 15.67 4.65
C ASP A 56 -13.21 15.06 3.42
N ALA A 57 -12.43 14.69 2.40
CA ALA A 57 -12.93 13.96 1.24
C ALA A 57 -13.56 12.62 1.65
N VAL A 58 -12.88 11.84 2.47
CA VAL A 58 -13.38 10.54 2.98
C VAL A 58 -14.66 10.74 3.79
N ARG A 59 -14.73 11.73 4.69
CA ARG A 59 -15.96 12.02 5.45
C ARG A 59 -17.15 12.29 4.53
N ARG A 60 -16.95 13.07 3.47
CA ARG A 60 -18.01 13.38 2.49
C ARG A 60 -18.48 12.14 1.74
N LEU A 61 -17.57 11.25 1.35
CA LEU A 61 -17.92 10.00 0.69
C LEU A 61 -18.68 9.04 1.62
N LYS A 62 -18.25 8.92 2.89
CA LYS A 62 -18.99 8.15 3.89
C LYS A 62 -20.38 8.73 4.16
N ALA A 63 -20.50 10.05 4.26
CA ALA A 63 -21.78 10.73 4.44
C ALA A 63 -22.73 10.53 3.24
N ALA A 64 -22.19 10.29 2.04
CA ALA A 64 -22.94 9.91 0.85
C ALA A 64 -23.33 8.42 0.83
N GLY A 65 -22.95 7.63 1.83
CA GLY A 65 -23.28 6.20 1.93
C GLY A 65 -22.46 5.30 1.00
N LEU A 66 -21.31 5.78 0.50
CA LEU A 66 -20.44 5.01 -0.39
C LEU A 66 -19.51 4.08 0.42
N PRO A 67 -19.43 2.78 0.07
CA PRO A 67 -18.41 1.89 0.60
C PRO A 67 -17.02 2.32 0.14
N LEU A 68 -16.05 2.33 1.05
CA LEU A 68 -14.68 2.77 0.78
C LEU A 68 -13.69 1.66 1.06
N GLY A 69 -12.79 1.41 0.11
CA GLY A 69 -11.71 0.44 0.26
C GLY A 69 -10.36 1.05 -0.11
N ILE A 70 -9.31 0.63 0.59
CA ILE A 70 -7.94 0.75 0.10
C ILE A 70 -7.60 -0.54 -0.61
N ILE A 71 -7.02 -0.44 -1.81
CA ILE A 71 -6.25 -1.52 -2.40
C ILE A 71 -4.84 -1.03 -2.67
N SER A 72 -3.84 -1.71 -2.14
CA SER A 72 -2.47 -1.21 -2.12
C SER A 72 -1.46 -2.32 -2.37
N ASN A 73 -0.30 -1.95 -2.93
CA ASN A 73 0.86 -2.83 -3.01
C ASN A 73 1.43 -3.17 -1.63
N GLY A 74 1.11 -2.37 -0.59
CA GLY A 74 1.48 -2.65 0.79
C GLY A 74 1.04 -4.05 1.24
N SER A 75 1.81 -4.67 2.12
CA SER A 75 1.38 -5.85 2.88
C SER A 75 0.19 -5.52 3.80
N HIS A 76 -0.42 -6.55 4.38
CA HIS A 76 -1.46 -6.34 5.41
C HIS A 76 -0.96 -5.47 6.56
N CYS A 77 0.23 -5.79 7.08
CA CYS A 77 0.87 -5.04 8.17
C CYS A 77 1.08 -3.57 7.79
N SER A 78 1.71 -3.30 6.64
CA SER A 78 2.04 -1.93 6.24
C SER A 78 0.81 -1.06 6.01
N ILE A 79 -0.26 -1.61 5.42
CA ILE A 79 -1.51 -0.86 5.20
C ILE A 79 -2.16 -0.53 6.55
N GLU A 80 -2.28 -1.50 7.45
CA GLU A 80 -2.85 -1.30 8.78
C GLU A 80 -2.06 -0.27 9.59
N GLN A 81 -0.73 -0.33 9.56
CA GLN A 81 0.15 0.64 10.24
C GLN A 81 -0.04 2.05 9.69
N VAL A 82 0.01 2.23 8.36
CA VAL A 82 -0.18 3.56 7.76
C VAL A 82 -1.55 4.14 8.10
N VAL A 83 -2.62 3.35 8.00
CA VAL A 83 -3.99 3.80 8.35
C VAL A 83 -4.10 4.15 9.84
N THR A 84 -3.51 3.34 10.71
CA THR A 84 -3.53 3.57 12.16
C THR A 84 -2.73 4.81 12.55
N ASN A 85 -1.50 4.94 12.08
CA ASN A 85 -0.61 6.07 12.36
C ASN A 85 -1.13 7.38 11.75
N SER A 86 -1.99 7.29 10.74
CA SER A 86 -2.71 8.41 10.14
C SER A 86 -4.03 8.76 10.85
N GLU A 87 -4.38 8.04 11.92
CA GLU A 87 -5.66 8.19 12.63
C GLU A 87 -6.90 8.00 11.73
N MET A 88 -6.77 7.18 10.68
CA MET A 88 -7.80 6.95 9.66
C MET A 88 -8.52 5.59 9.81
N ASN A 89 -8.43 4.92 10.96
CA ASN A 89 -9.08 3.62 11.20
C ASN A 89 -10.60 3.61 10.97
N TRP A 90 -11.26 4.76 11.06
CA TRP A 90 -12.69 4.93 10.82
C TRP A 90 -13.05 5.05 9.33
N ALA A 91 -12.06 5.23 8.45
CA ALA A 91 -12.27 5.69 7.07
C ALA A 91 -12.79 4.59 6.14
N PHE A 92 -12.17 3.42 6.16
CA PHE A 92 -12.32 2.41 5.11
C PHE A 92 -13.00 1.15 5.64
N ASP A 93 -13.89 0.58 4.82
CA ASP A 93 -14.62 -0.66 5.10
C ASP A 93 -13.79 -1.90 4.72
N GLN A 94 -12.81 -1.75 3.82
CA GLN A 94 -11.87 -2.79 3.43
C GLN A 94 -10.45 -2.25 3.28
N LEU A 95 -9.48 -2.99 3.83
CA LEU A 95 -8.05 -2.82 3.54
C LEU A 95 -7.61 -4.06 2.74
N ILE A 96 -7.22 -3.85 1.48
CA ILE A 96 -6.97 -4.92 0.50
C ILE A 96 -5.50 -4.89 0.10
N SER A 97 -4.76 -5.89 0.54
CA SER A 97 -3.36 -6.06 0.23
C SER A 97 -3.16 -6.92 -1.03
N VAL A 98 -2.20 -6.55 -1.87
CA VAL A 98 -1.77 -7.44 -2.97
C VAL A 98 -1.09 -8.72 -2.49
N GLU A 99 -0.74 -8.81 -1.21
CA GLU A 99 -0.13 -9.99 -0.60
C GLU A 99 -1.01 -11.24 -0.76
N ASP A 100 -2.34 -11.07 -0.80
CA ASP A 100 -3.31 -12.14 -1.02
C ASP A 100 -3.20 -12.80 -2.40
N VAL A 101 -2.63 -12.09 -3.38
CA VAL A 101 -2.43 -12.59 -4.76
C VAL A 101 -0.96 -12.69 -5.15
N GLN A 102 -0.06 -12.29 -4.26
CA GLN A 102 1.41 -12.35 -4.42
C GLN A 102 1.91 -11.77 -5.75
N VAL A 103 1.27 -10.71 -6.23
CA VAL A 103 1.71 -9.90 -7.38
C VAL A 103 1.36 -8.45 -7.18
N PHE A 104 2.23 -7.55 -7.61
CA PHE A 104 2.02 -6.13 -7.48
C PHE A 104 1.18 -5.57 -8.63
N LYS A 105 0.54 -4.41 -8.40
CA LYS A 105 -0.06 -3.60 -9.46
C LYS A 105 0.98 -3.30 -10.56
N PRO A 106 0.58 -3.28 -11.85
CA PRO A 106 -0.80 -3.29 -12.34
C PRO A 106 -1.33 -4.66 -12.78
N ASP A 107 -0.88 -5.78 -12.17
CA ASP A 107 -1.41 -7.11 -12.52
C ASP A 107 -2.94 -7.19 -12.31
N SER A 108 -3.67 -7.75 -13.29
CA SER A 108 -5.14 -7.80 -13.29
C SER A 108 -5.73 -8.57 -12.11
N ARG A 109 -4.97 -9.52 -11.53
CA ARG A 109 -5.38 -10.26 -10.32
C ARG A 109 -5.58 -9.36 -9.12
N VAL A 110 -4.83 -8.26 -9.03
CA VAL A 110 -5.01 -7.27 -7.96
C VAL A 110 -6.38 -6.60 -8.07
N TYR A 111 -6.77 -6.15 -9.26
CA TYR A 111 -8.06 -5.49 -9.44
C TYR A 111 -9.24 -6.47 -9.30
N SER A 112 -9.07 -7.71 -9.74
CA SER A 112 -10.05 -8.79 -9.51
C SER A 112 -10.23 -9.08 -8.02
N LEU A 113 -9.17 -8.98 -7.21
CA LEU A 113 -9.26 -9.08 -5.76
C LEU A 113 -10.10 -7.94 -5.17
N ALA A 114 -9.98 -6.72 -5.70
CA ALA A 114 -10.81 -5.58 -5.26
C ALA A 114 -12.30 -5.83 -5.48
N GLU A 115 -12.70 -6.27 -6.68
CA GLU A 115 -14.10 -6.63 -6.98
C GLU A 115 -14.63 -7.67 -5.99
N LYS A 116 -13.84 -8.74 -5.76
CA LYS A 116 -14.21 -9.82 -4.83
C LYS A 116 -14.34 -9.34 -3.38
N ARG A 117 -13.43 -8.50 -2.90
CA ARG A 117 -13.39 -8.03 -1.51
C ARG A 117 -14.45 -6.96 -1.23
N MET A 118 -14.69 -6.08 -2.20
CA MET A 118 -15.72 -5.04 -2.09
C MET A 118 -17.13 -5.58 -2.36
N GLY A 119 -17.26 -6.71 -3.07
CA GLY A 119 -18.56 -7.30 -3.40
C GLY A 119 -19.30 -6.57 -4.51
N PHE A 120 -18.60 -5.78 -5.33
CA PHE A 120 -19.15 -5.03 -6.45
C PHE A 120 -18.44 -5.40 -7.76
N PRO A 121 -19.15 -5.43 -8.90
CA PRO A 121 -18.52 -5.58 -10.21
C PRO A 121 -17.72 -4.32 -10.57
N LYS A 122 -16.71 -4.46 -11.43
CA LYS A 122 -15.83 -3.34 -11.85
C LYS A 122 -16.57 -2.09 -12.32
N GLU A 123 -17.73 -2.21 -12.97
CA GLU A 123 -18.51 -1.06 -13.47
C GLU A 123 -19.05 -0.19 -12.33
N ASN A 124 -19.14 -0.73 -11.12
CA ASN A 124 -19.63 -0.06 -9.91
C ASN A 124 -18.50 0.34 -8.95
N ILE A 125 -17.24 0.19 -9.35
CA ILE A 125 -16.08 0.60 -8.56
C ILE A 125 -15.38 1.77 -9.26
N LEU A 126 -15.37 2.92 -8.59
CA LEU A 126 -14.51 4.04 -8.98
C LEU A 126 -13.13 3.81 -8.37
N PHE A 127 -12.13 3.70 -9.25
CA PHE A 127 -10.72 3.53 -8.92
C PHE A 127 -9.94 4.83 -9.08
#